data_AF-A0A969GCR9-F1
#
_entry.id   AF-A0A969GCR9-F1
#
_cell.length_a   1.000
_cell.length_b   1.000
_cell.length_c   1.000
_cell.angle_alpha   90.00
_cell.angle_beta   90.00
_cell.angle_gamma   90.00
#
_symmetry.space_group_name_H-M   'P 1'
#
loop_
_entity.id
_entity.type
_entity.pdbx_description
1 polymer ?
#
loop_
_entity_poly.entity_id
_entity_poly.type
_entity_poly.pdbx_seq_one_letter_code
_entity_poly.pdbx_strand_id
1 'polypeptide(L)'
;MKKITNFLLFVGFVALLTSCGTEKDTSKYDRPLDHWVFRSVMDSIPRIVTAALHDDVWMAYSAENGTVYKTWDGTVNFDGAVYTTAHGPQPTSIGDAWFINNVKEPWTIEIGGKSEKPNVAYKGHRFVKEQVEFMYELVLSNGTIIKGF
;
A
#
# COMPACT_ATOMS: atom_id res chain seq x y z
N MET A 1 -45.61 -22.64 -34.32
CA MET A 1 -45.11 -21.33 -33.83
C MET A 1 -45.09 -21.24 -32.31
N LYS A 2 -46.21 -21.40 -31.59
CA LYS A 2 -46.26 -21.33 -30.10
C LYS A 2 -45.27 -22.24 -29.37
N LYS A 3 -45.02 -23.47 -29.85
CA LYS A 3 -44.05 -24.40 -29.25
C LYS A 3 -42.59 -23.92 -29.35
N ILE A 4 -42.25 -23.23 -30.43
CA ILE A 4 -40.90 -22.65 -30.65
C ILE A 4 -40.72 -21.41 -29.79
N THR A 5 -41.76 -20.56 -29.68
CA THR A 5 -41.77 -19.40 -28.78
C THR A 5 -41.63 -19.81 -27.31
N ASN A 6 -42.30 -20.87 -26.87
CA ASN A 6 -42.17 -21.38 -25.50
C ASN A 6 -40.79 -22.01 -25.23
N PHE A 7 -40.19 -22.66 -26.24
CA PHE A 7 -38.83 -23.19 -26.13
C PHE A 7 -37.80 -22.06 -26.02
N LEU A 8 -37.94 -21.00 -26.82
CA LEU A 8 -37.07 -19.81 -26.74
C LEU A 8 -37.20 -19.07 -25.41
N LEU A 9 -38.42 -18.97 -24.85
CA LEU A 9 -38.65 -18.40 -23.52
C LEU A 9 -38.00 -19.24 -22.41
N PHE A 10 -38.06 -20.57 -22.53
CA PHE A 10 -37.42 -21.47 -21.57
C PHE A 10 -35.89 -21.37 -21.62
N VAL A 11 -35.30 -21.33 -22.81
CA VAL A 11 -33.84 -21.15 -22.98
C VAL A 11 -33.38 -19.78 -22.44
N GLY A 12 -34.16 -18.71 -22.68
CA GLY A 12 -33.87 -17.39 -22.10
C GLY A 12 -33.95 -17.37 -20.58
N PHE A 13 -34.90 -18.09 -19.98
CA PHE A 13 -35.04 -18.19 -18.53
C PHE A 13 -33.89 -18.99 -17.89
N VAL A 14 -33.44 -20.07 -18.53
CA VAL A 14 -32.28 -20.87 -18.07
C VAL A 14 -30.97 -20.07 -18.19
N ALA A 15 -30.81 -19.26 -19.24
CA ALA A 15 -29.63 -18.40 -19.41
C ALA A 15 -29.50 -17.31 -18.33
N LEU A 16 -30.63 -16.84 -17.76
CA LEU A 16 -30.63 -15.91 -16.62
C LEU A 16 -30.17 -16.56 -15.30
N LEU A 17 -30.37 -17.87 -15.14
CA LEU A 17 -29.93 -18.61 -13.94
C LEU A 17 -28.45 -18.99 -13.98
N THR A 18 -27.81 -18.93 -15.15
CA THR A 18 -26.37 -19.17 -15.32
C THR A 18 -25.52 -17.90 -15.25
N SER A 19 -26.11 -16.75 -14.87
CA SER A 19 -25.34 -15.56 -14.51
C SER A 19 -24.64 -15.82 -13.19
N CYS A 20 -23.53 -16.55 -13.26
CA CYS A 20 -22.61 -16.78 -12.18
C CYS A 20 -22.05 -15.41 -11.76
N GLY A 21 -22.65 -14.81 -10.73
CA GLY A 21 -22.06 -13.68 -10.05
C GLY A 21 -20.76 -14.17 -9.46
N THR A 22 -19.63 -13.71 -10.00
CA THR A 22 -18.32 -13.90 -9.38
C THR A 22 -18.46 -13.51 -7.92
N GLU A 23 -18.23 -14.45 -7.00
CA GLU A 23 -18.16 -14.12 -5.58
C GLU A 23 -17.20 -12.94 -5.46
N LYS A 24 -17.65 -11.83 -4.87
CA LYS A 24 -16.74 -10.79 -4.44
C LYS A 24 -15.75 -11.51 -3.53
N ASP A 25 -14.50 -11.60 -3.96
CA ASP A 25 -13.41 -12.10 -3.15
C ASP A 25 -13.33 -11.18 -1.93
N THR A 26 -14.06 -11.52 -0.87
CA THR A 26 -14.11 -10.73 0.36
C THR A 26 -12.74 -10.88 0.99
N SER A 27 -11.92 -9.82 0.89
CA SER A 27 -10.59 -9.80 1.49
C SER A 27 -10.68 -10.30 2.93
N LYS A 28 -9.70 -11.10 3.34
CA LYS A 28 -9.62 -11.59 4.73
C LYS A 28 -9.53 -10.44 5.75
N TYR A 29 -9.09 -9.27 5.31
CA TYR A 29 -8.83 -8.10 6.13
C TYR A 29 -9.83 -7.00 5.80
N ASP A 30 -10.40 -6.39 6.84
CA ASP A 30 -11.22 -5.19 6.70
C ASP A 30 -10.30 -3.98 6.49
N ARG A 31 -10.42 -3.33 5.34
CA ARG A 31 -9.57 -2.20 4.95
C ARG A 31 -10.44 -1.04 4.48
N PRO A 32 -10.07 0.21 4.81
CA PRO A 32 -10.88 1.37 4.43
C PRO A 32 -10.87 1.67 2.92
N LEU A 33 -9.94 1.08 2.16
CA LEU A 33 -9.71 1.36 0.75
C LEU A 33 -9.41 0.10 -0.06
N ASP A 34 -9.93 0.03 -1.29
CA ASP A 34 -9.55 -1.03 -2.25
C ASP A 34 -8.07 -0.88 -2.67
N HIS A 35 -7.63 0.36 -2.93
CA HIS A 35 -6.24 0.71 -3.22
C HIS A 35 -5.49 1.06 -1.93
N TRP A 36 -5.42 0.12 -1.00
CA TRP A 36 -4.91 0.35 0.35
C TRP A 36 -3.40 0.57 0.46
N VAL A 37 -2.60 0.37 -0.61
CA VAL A 37 -1.19 0.76 -0.64
C VAL A 37 -0.92 1.68 -1.82
N PHE A 38 -0.39 2.87 -1.57
CA PHE A 38 -0.17 3.89 -2.60
C PHE A 38 1.01 4.81 -2.28
N ARG A 39 1.54 5.50 -3.30
CA ARG A 39 2.62 6.49 -3.15
C ARG A 39 2.03 7.86 -2.85
N SER A 40 2.64 8.62 -1.95
CA SER A 40 2.21 9.97 -1.61
C SER A 40 3.36 10.88 -1.17
N VAL A 41 3.08 12.18 -1.12
CA VAL A 41 3.86 13.18 -0.37
C VAL A 41 3.14 13.38 0.97
N MET A 42 3.31 12.43 1.89
CA MET A 42 2.56 12.40 3.15
C MET A 42 3.15 13.41 4.14
N ASP A 43 2.31 14.26 4.75
CA ASP A 43 2.74 15.24 5.75
C ASP A 43 3.92 16.11 5.26
N SER A 44 3.88 16.48 3.97
CA SER A 44 4.96 17.19 3.26
C SER A 44 6.29 16.43 3.12
N ILE A 45 6.32 15.13 3.42
CA ILE A 45 7.47 14.24 3.22
C ILE A 45 7.31 13.50 1.88
N PRO A 46 8.22 13.68 0.92
CA PRO A 46 8.13 13.00 -0.37
C PRO A 46 8.51 11.51 -0.26
N ARG A 47 8.22 10.76 -1.32
CA ARG A 47 8.60 9.35 -1.49
C ARG A 47 8.06 8.42 -0.40
N ILE A 48 6.94 8.77 0.22
CA ILE A 48 6.24 7.89 1.14
C ILE A 48 5.42 6.85 0.37
N VAL A 49 5.33 5.64 0.93
CA VAL A 49 4.35 4.62 0.59
C VAL A 49 3.39 4.53 1.77
N THR A 50 2.14 4.87 1.56
CA THR A 50 1.10 4.83 2.59
C THR A 50 0.34 3.52 2.47
N ALA A 51 0.11 2.85 3.59
CA ALA A 51 -0.69 1.65 3.71
C ALA A 51 -1.86 1.88 4.68
N ALA A 52 -3.08 1.72 4.18
CA ALA A 52 -4.34 1.71 4.90
C ALA A 52 -4.64 0.28 5.38
N LEU A 53 -4.08 -0.10 6.52
CA LEU A 53 -4.12 -1.48 7.01
C LEU A 53 -5.46 -1.85 7.65
N HIS A 54 -6.10 -0.86 8.29
CA HIS A 54 -7.41 -0.93 8.94
C HIS A 54 -7.96 0.51 9.11
N ASP A 55 -9.24 0.69 9.41
CA ASP A 55 -9.83 2.00 9.73
C ASP A 55 -9.09 2.72 10.86
N ASP A 56 -8.54 1.94 11.80
CA ASP A 56 -7.79 2.44 12.96
C ASP A 56 -6.26 2.30 12.80
N VAL A 57 -5.77 1.80 11.66
CA VAL A 57 -4.33 1.56 11.48
C VAL A 57 -3.88 1.96 10.09
N TRP A 58 -3.20 3.10 10.03
CA TRP A 58 -2.50 3.57 8.85
C TRP A 58 -1.00 3.60 9.10
N MET A 59 -0.22 3.37 8.04
CA MET A 59 1.23 3.37 8.09
C MET A 59 1.80 4.16 6.91
N ALA A 60 2.82 4.96 7.18
CA ALA A 60 3.61 5.65 6.18
C ALA A 60 5.04 5.10 6.22
N TYR A 61 5.48 4.53 5.10
CA TYR A 61 6.81 3.96 4.91
C TYR A 61 7.66 4.87 4.01
N SER A 62 8.86 5.24 4.44
CA SER A 62 9.81 6.00 3.64
C SER A 62 10.52 5.09 2.65
N ALA A 63 10.24 5.26 1.34
CA ALA A 63 11.02 4.62 0.29
C ALA A 63 12.38 5.27 0.07
N GLU A 64 12.65 6.40 0.71
CA GLU A 64 13.96 7.04 0.69
C GLU A 64 14.90 6.40 1.72
N ASN A 65 14.39 6.17 2.94
CA ASN A 65 15.19 5.72 4.08
C ASN A 65 14.98 4.24 4.43
N GLY A 66 14.03 3.56 3.77
CA GLY A 66 13.73 2.15 3.99
C GLY A 66 13.26 1.87 5.43
N THR A 67 12.37 2.70 5.95
CA THR A 67 11.84 2.57 7.32
C THR A 67 10.41 3.07 7.41
N VAL A 68 9.68 2.57 8.41
CA VAL A 68 8.43 3.20 8.85
C VAL A 68 8.73 4.62 9.33
N TYR A 69 8.01 5.59 8.77
CA TYR A 69 7.99 7.00 9.19
C TYR A 69 6.94 7.21 10.28
N LYS A 70 5.69 6.74 10.08
CA LYS A 70 4.58 7.03 10.99
C LYS A 70 3.56 5.90 10.99
N THR A 71 2.93 5.64 12.13
CA THR A 71 1.67 4.90 12.23
C THR A 71 0.68 5.68 13.08
N TRP A 72 -0.59 5.70 12.67
CA TRP A 72 -1.65 6.49 13.30
C TRP A 72 -3.02 5.83 13.11
N ASP A 73 -4.00 6.25 13.91
CA ASP A 73 -5.40 5.92 13.73
C ASP A 73 -6.11 6.92 12.81
N GLY A 74 -7.30 6.58 12.31
CA GLY A 74 -8.09 7.51 11.50
C GLY A 74 -7.87 7.37 10.00
N THR A 75 -7.36 8.41 9.33
CA THR A 75 -7.35 8.44 7.85
C THR A 75 -6.32 9.39 7.24
N VAL A 76 -6.41 9.57 5.92
CA VAL A 76 -5.66 10.55 5.15
C VAL A 76 -6.62 11.60 4.60
N ASN A 77 -6.30 12.87 4.80
CA ASN A 77 -6.88 13.95 4.00
C ASN A 77 -6.25 13.88 2.61
N PHE A 78 -7.01 13.39 1.62
CA PHE A 78 -6.54 13.21 0.25
C PHE A 78 -6.56 14.53 -0.53
N ASP A 79 -5.60 15.39 -0.24
CA ASP A 79 -5.43 16.68 -0.91
C ASP A 79 -4.34 16.65 -1.99
N GLY A 80 -4.46 17.56 -2.96
CA GLY A 80 -3.44 17.82 -3.98
C GLY A 80 -3.85 17.42 -5.38
N ALA A 81 -2.95 17.66 -6.34
CA ALA A 81 -3.28 17.63 -7.76
C ALA A 81 -3.82 16.29 -8.26
N VAL A 82 -3.41 15.18 -7.63
CA VAL A 82 -3.88 13.82 -7.97
C VAL A 82 -5.31 13.58 -7.49
N TYR A 83 -5.71 14.16 -6.36
CA TYR A 83 -6.97 13.84 -5.69
C TYR A 83 -8.05 14.91 -5.89
N THR A 84 -7.67 16.18 -5.83
CA THR A 84 -8.61 17.32 -5.89
C THR A 84 -8.36 18.24 -7.07
N THR A 85 -7.35 17.95 -7.91
CA THR A 85 -6.85 18.83 -9.00
C THR A 85 -6.26 20.17 -8.54
N ALA A 86 -6.26 20.44 -7.23
CA ALA A 86 -5.64 21.62 -6.64
C ALA A 86 -4.11 21.45 -6.59
N HIS A 87 -3.37 22.41 -7.15
CA HIS A 87 -1.91 22.46 -7.04
C HIS A 87 -1.50 23.07 -5.69
N GLY A 88 -0.51 22.48 -5.03
CA GLY A 88 0.03 22.99 -3.76
C GLY A 88 -0.30 22.08 -2.57
N PRO A 89 -1.59 21.89 -2.21
CA PRO A 89 -1.98 20.98 -1.14
C PRO A 89 -1.38 19.59 -1.33
N GLN A 90 -0.99 18.96 -0.22
CA GLN A 90 -0.45 17.59 -0.19
C GLN A 90 -1.27 16.75 0.78
N PRO A 91 -1.28 15.42 0.61
CA PRO A 91 -1.95 14.54 1.56
C PRO A 91 -1.40 14.70 2.97
N THR A 92 -2.31 14.72 3.95
CA THR A 92 -1.96 14.83 5.37
C THR A 92 -2.64 13.73 6.17
N SER A 93 -1.98 13.26 7.20
CA SER A 93 -2.55 12.30 8.15
C SER A 93 -3.59 13.00 9.06
N ILE A 94 -4.73 12.35 9.26
CA ILE A 94 -5.77 12.76 10.23
C ILE A 94 -5.86 11.69 11.29
N GLY A 95 -5.60 12.06 12.54
CA GLY A 95 -5.65 11.18 13.71
C GLY A 95 -4.40 11.28 14.58
N ASP A 96 -4.40 10.52 15.68
CA ASP A 96 -3.34 10.47 16.66
C ASP A 96 -2.23 9.51 16.23
N ALA A 97 -1.00 10.02 16.25
CA ALA A 97 0.16 9.22 15.92
C ALA A 97 0.53 8.29 17.08
N TRP A 98 0.50 6.99 16.85
CA TRP A 98 1.03 6.01 17.81
C TRP A 98 2.55 5.87 17.72
N PHE A 99 3.11 6.15 16.54
CA PHE A 99 4.54 6.11 16.30
C PHE A 99 4.93 7.16 15.26
N ILE A 100 6.04 7.87 15.52
CA ILE A 100 6.72 8.75 14.56
C ILE A 100 8.22 8.48 14.67
N ASN A 101 8.84 8.11 13.55
CA ASN A 101 10.28 7.93 13.44
C ASN A 101 10.96 9.26 13.08
N ASN A 102 11.72 9.80 14.02
CA ASN A 102 12.51 11.03 13.83
C ASN A 102 13.94 10.75 13.35
N VAL A 103 14.32 9.49 13.15
CA VAL A 103 15.64 9.08 12.69
C VAL A 103 15.69 9.07 11.16
N LYS A 104 16.39 10.05 10.58
CA LYS A 104 16.50 10.18 9.11
C LYS A 104 17.25 9.02 8.46
N GLU A 105 18.33 8.55 9.09
CA GLU A 105 19.19 7.47 8.61
C GLU A 105 19.18 6.34 9.64
N PRO A 106 18.18 5.44 9.60
CA PRO A 106 17.98 4.45 10.66
C PRO A 106 18.95 3.26 10.57
N TRP A 107 19.60 3.07 9.42
CA TRP A 107 20.41 1.90 9.16
C TRP A 107 21.88 2.15 9.50
N THR A 108 22.46 1.20 10.22
CA THR A 108 23.89 1.09 10.48
C THR A 108 24.25 -0.39 10.42
N ILE A 109 25.28 -0.72 9.66
CA ILE A 109 25.72 -2.10 9.44
C ILE A 109 27.08 -2.29 10.09
N GLU A 110 27.21 -3.32 10.92
CA GLU A 110 28.47 -3.69 11.57
C GLU A 110 29.02 -4.99 10.98
N ILE A 111 30.23 -4.92 10.40
CA ILE A 111 30.93 -6.07 9.82
C ILE A 111 32.37 -6.04 10.31
N GLY A 112 32.79 -7.10 11.01
CA GLY A 112 34.17 -7.23 11.50
C GLY A 112 34.60 -6.11 12.45
N GLY A 113 33.68 -5.62 13.29
CA GLY A 113 33.92 -4.54 14.26
C GLY A 113 34.01 -3.14 13.64
N LYS A 114 33.68 -2.98 12.35
CA LYS A 114 33.56 -1.68 11.68
C LYS A 114 32.09 -1.40 11.37
N SER A 115 31.69 -0.17 11.65
CA SER A 115 30.35 0.33 11.38
C SER A 115 30.36 1.19 10.12
N GLU A 116 29.41 0.96 9.22
CA GLU A 116 29.18 1.81 8.05
C GLU A 116 27.68 2.10 7.85
N LYS A 117 27.39 3.21 7.17
CA LYS A 117 26.03 3.58 6.77
C LYS A 117 25.77 3.11 5.34
N PRO A 118 24.78 2.23 5.11
CA PRO A 118 24.43 1.80 3.77
C PRO A 118 23.68 2.88 3.01
N ASN A 119 23.78 2.86 1.68
CA ASN A 119 22.80 3.51 0.82
C ASN A 119 21.54 2.64 0.73
N VAL A 120 20.36 3.25 0.89
CA VAL A 120 19.09 2.54 0.83
C VAL A 120 18.53 2.60 -0.59
N ALA A 121 18.19 1.45 -1.15
CA ALA A 121 17.54 1.33 -2.44
C ALA A 121 16.19 0.62 -2.31
N TYR A 122 15.10 1.39 -2.31
CA TYR A 122 13.76 0.82 -2.33
C TYR A 122 13.48 0.10 -3.66
N LYS A 123 12.95 -1.12 -3.56
CA LYS A 123 12.68 -2.01 -4.72
C LYS A 123 11.20 -2.20 -5.00
N GLY A 124 10.34 -1.43 -4.34
CA GLY A 124 8.89 -1.57 -4.46
C GLY A 124 8.29 -2.33 -3.28
N HIS A 125 7.01 -2.64 -3.41
CA HIS A 125 6.28 -3.47 -2.46
C HIS A 125 5.62 -4.62 -3.21
N ARG A 126 5.26 -5.67 -2.49
CA ARG A 126 4.48 -6.79 -3.00
C ARG A 126 3.43 -7.21 -2.00
N PHE A 127 2.44 -7.95 -2.49
CA PHE A 127 1.43 -8.55 -1.63
C PHE A 127 1.72 -10.03 -1.41
N VAL A 128 1.87 -10.43 -0.15
CA VAL A 128 2.06 -11.83 0.25
C VAL A 128 0.97 -12.18 1.25
N LYS A 129 0.10 -13.13 0.89
CA LYS A 129 -1.08 -13.50 1.71
C LYS A 129 -1.92 -12.27 2.10
N GLU A 130 -2.19 -11.42 1.11
CA GLU A 130 -2.87 -10.14 1.26
C GLU A 130 -2.17 -9.11 2.16
N GLN A 131 -0.96 -9.33 2.65
CA GLN A 131 -0.20 -8.35 3.43
C GLN A 131 0.85 -7.66 2.56
N VAL A 132 1.24 -6.44 2.93
CA VAL A 132 2.26 -5.68 2.20
C VAL A 132 3.64 -5.97 2.77
N GLU A 133 4.58 -6.32 1.89
CA GLU A 133 6.01 -6.39 2.19
C GLU A 133 6.72 -5.25 1.45
N PHE A 134 7.55 -4.49 2.15
CA PHE A 134 8.29 -3.36 1.59
C PHE A 134 9.72 -3.78 1.31
N MET A 135 10.05 -3.96 0.04
CA MET A 135 11.35 -4.48 -0.36
C MET A 135 12.38 -3.36 -0.45
N TYR A 136 13.53 -3.56 0.16
CA TYR A 136 14.65 -2.62 0.09
C TYR A 136 15.99 -3.34 0.05
N GLU A 137 17.00 -2.64 -0.42
CA GLU A 137 18.39 -3.06 -0.39
C GLU A 137 19.21 -2.06 0.41
N LEU A 138 20.10 -2.56 1.27
CA LEU A 138 21.15 -1.80 1.92
C LEU A 138 22.44 -2.07 1.16
N VAL A 139 22.93 -1.06 0.45
CA VAL A 139 24.12 -1.15 -0.41
C VAL A 139 25.30 -0.55 0.34
N LEU A 140 26.30 -1.38 0.62
CA LEU A 140 27.52 -1.01 1.32
C LEU A 140 28.53 -0.34 0.38
N SER A 141 29.52 0.33 0.97
CA SER A 141 30.56 1.05 0.22
C SER A 141 31.37 0.16 -0.72
N ASN A 142 31.53 -1.13 -0.39
CA ASN A 142 32.21 -2.13 -1.20
C ASN A 142 31.31 -2.78 -2.28
N GLY A 143 30.06 -2.33 -2.43
CA GLY A 143 29.10 -2.88 -3.37
C GLY A 143 28.33 -4.11 -2.87
N THR A 144 28.57 -4.58 -1.64
CA THR A 144 27.78 -5.65 -1.02
C THR A 144 26.34 -5.18 -0.84
N ILE A 145 25.39 -6.07 -1.13
CA ILE A 145 23.96 -5.80 -1.05
C ILE A 145 23.33 -6.70 0.02
N ILE A 146 22.67 -6.08 1.00
CA ILE A 146 21.84 -6.77 1.98
C ILE A 146 20.37 -6.49 1.63
N LYS A 147 19.58 -7.54 1.40
CA LYS A 147 18.17 -7.44 1.02
C LYS A 147 17.28 -7.48 2.26
N GLY A 148 16.33 -6.56 2.36
CA GLY A 148 15.22 -6.57 3.33
C GLY A 148 13.86 -6.65 2.62
N PHE A 149 12.86 -7.22 3.31
CA PHE A 149 11.50 -7.43 2.84
C PHE A 149 10.48 -7.12 3.93
#